data_AF-S2KBS2-F1
#
_entry.id   AF-S2KBS2-F1
#
_cell.length_a   1.000
_cell.length_b   1.000
_cell.length_c   1.000
_cell.angle_alpha   90.00
_cell.angle_beta   90.00
_cell.angle_gamma   90.00
#
_symmetry.space_group_name_H-M   'P 1'
#
loop_
_entity.id
_entity.type
_entity.pdbx_description
1 polymer ?
#
loop_
_entity_poly.entity_id
_entity_poly.type
_entity_poly.pdbx_seq_one_letter_code
_entity_poly.pdbx_strand_id
1 'polypeptide(L)'
;MPTVFESPLCLVCLSVEDSPSHHLFHCSSKEKVWQGVIFEFLWPTTTIQDLQKALLSLDFSNVWYCRVKGINPYRILIITLSQLWLAHMRFIYDKTPVDHTAILASIRNNVLQTIDEDQCHSLL
;
A
#
# COMPACT_ATOMS: atom_id res chain seq x y z
N MET A 1 23.32 -4.55 -13.11
CA MET A 1 22.63 -3.71 -12.11
C MET A 1 22.41 -2.35 -12.75
N PRO A 2 21.21 -1.74 -12.70
CA PRO A 2 21.05 -0.39 -13.20
C PRO A 2 21.97 0.54 -12.40
N THR A 3 22.58 1.45 -13.13
CA THR A 3 23.60 2.43 -12.76
C THR A 3 23.29 3.20 -11.48
N VAL A 4 24.36 3.48 -10.73
CA VAL A 4 24.47 4.39 -9.58
C VAL A 4 23.36 5.45 -9.59
N PHE A 5 22.49 5.43 -8.57
CA PHE A 5 21.51 6.50 -8.38
C PHE A 5 22.27 7.82 -8.26
N GLU A 6 22.00 8.76 -9.18
CA GLU A 6 22.72 10.04 -9.27
C GLU A 6 22.48 10.95 -8.04
N SER A 7 21.44 10.66 -7.27
CA SER A 7 21.04 11.41 -6.08
C SER A 7 20.65 10.46 -4.96
N PRO A 8 20.97 10.77 -3.69
CA PRO A 8 20.43 10.04 -2.55
C PRO A 8 18.93 10.32 -2.34
N LEU A 9 18.34 11.29 -3.04
CA LEU A 9 16.95 11.68 -2.87
C LEU A 9 15.98 10.65 -3.48
N CYS A 10 14.83 10.49 -2.84
CA CYS A 10 13.73 9.68 -3.35
C CYS A 10 13.30 10.16 -4.74
N LEU A 11 13.37 9.28 -5.73
CA LEU A 11 13.06 9.61 -7.13
C LEU A 11 11.60 10.06 -7.36
N VAL A 12 10.70 9.76 -6.43
CA VAL A 12 9.27 10.08 -6.55
C VAL A 12 8.97 11.49 -6.02
N CYS A 13 9.48 11.85 -4.84
CA CYS A 13 9.18 13.13 -4.20
C CYS A 13 10.32 14.17 -4.33
N LEU A 14 11.53 13.73 -4.67
CA LEU A 14 12.75 14.54 -4.83
C LEU A 14 13.10 15.41 -3.61
N SER A 15 12.58 15.07 -2.43
CA SER A 15 12.61 15.96 -1.25
C SER A 15 13.41 15.41 -0.07
N VAL A 16 13.48 14.09 0.09
CA VAL A 16 14.11 13.43 1.25
C VAL A 16 15.01 12.32 0.74
N GLU A 17 16.09 12.02 1.46
CA GLU A 17 16.92 10.85 1.18
C GLU A 17 16.07 9.57 1.20
N ASP A 18 16.28 8.72 0.19
CA ASP A 18 15.52 7.49 0.05
C ASP A 18 15.97 6.48 1.11
N SER A 19 14.99 5.96 1.83
CA SER A 19 15.17 4.89 2.81
C SER A 19 14.03 3.89 2.63
N PRO A 20 14.15 2.62 3.05
CA PRO A 20 13.05 1.66 2.93
C PRO A 20 11.75 2.15 3.57
N SER A 21 11.84 2.87 4.69
CA SER A 21 10.69 3.49 5.38
C SER A 21 10.06 4.59 4.54
N HIS A 22 10.88 5.51 4.01
CA HIS A 22 10.39 6.57 3.14
C HIS A 22 9.80 6.01 1.85
N HIS A 23 10.51 5.07 1.24
CA HIS A 23 10.16 4.45 -0.02
C HIS A 23 8.77 3.81 0.01
N LEU A 24 8.38 3.15 1.11
CA LEU A 24 7.10 2.45 1.19
C LEU A 24 6.00 3.25 1.88
N PHE A 25 6.34 4.10 2.86
CA PHE A 25 5.35 4.71 3.76
C PHE A 25 5.32 6.24 3.73
N HIS A 26 6.47 6.90 3.82
CA HIS A 26 6.53 8.36 4.07
C HIS A 26 6.78 9.22 2.82
N CYS A 27 6.97 8.62 1.65
CA CYS A 27 6.94 9.36 0.39
C CYS A 27 5.55 9.99 0.22
N SER A 28 5.47 11.31 0.04
CA SER A 28 4.20 12.06 0.04
C SER A 28 3.13 11.48 -0.91
N SER A 29 3.52 10.97 -2.07
CA SER A 29 2.60 10.32 -3.02
C SER A 29 2.05 8.99 -2.49
N LYS A 30 2.86 8.22 -1.76
CA LYS A 30 2.49 6.90 -1.22
C LYS A 30 1.81 7.03 0.15
N GLU A 31 2.20 8.01 0.93
CA GLU A 31 1.56 8.37 2.19
C GLU A 31 0.07 8.65 1.99
N LYS A 32 -0.28 9.40 0.94
CA LYS A 32 -1.69 9.65 0.56
C LYS A 32 -2.48 8.38 0.25
N VAL A 33 -1.83 7.36 -0.33
CA VAL A 33 -2.46 6.06 -0.55
C VAL A 33 -2.75 5.38 0.78
N TRP A 34 -1.77 5.35 1.69
CA TRP A 34 -1.97 4.79 3.03
C TRP A 34 -3.08 5.51 3.82
N GLN A 35 -3.11 6.83 3.77
CA GLN A 35 -4.18 7.63 4.36
C GLN A 35 -5.55 7.27 3.77
N GLY A 36 -5.64 7.12 2.45
CA GLY A 36 -6.86 6.67 1.78
C GLY A 36 -7.29 5.27 2.22
N VAL A 37 -6.34 4.33 2.33
CA VAL A 37 -6.61 2.96 2.81
C VAL A 37 -7.09 2.94 4.25
N ILE A 38 -6.45 3.72 5.13
CA ILE A 38 -6.86 3.86 6.54
C ILE A 38 -8.29 4.38 6.61
N PHE A 39 -8.59 5.44 5.88
CA PHE A 39 -9.90 6.09 5.90
C PHE A 39 -11.01 5.18 5.37
N GLU A 40 -10.72 4.46 4.28
CA GLU A 40 -11.72 3.68 3.57
C GLU A 40 -11.94 2.29 4.16
N PHE A 41 -10.87 1.60 4.56
CA PHE A 41 -10.95 0.18 4.92
C PHE A 41 -10.68 -0.11 6.39
N LEU A 42 -9.94 0.74 7.09
CA LEU A 42 -9.45 0.44 8.45
C LEU A 42 -10.12 1.33 9.51
N TRP A 43 -9.66 1.21 10.76
CA TRP A 43 -10.17 2.00 11.87
C TRP A 43 -9.64 3.44 11.81
N PRO A 44 -10.47 4.46 12.14
CA PRO A 44 -10.05 5.87 12.04
C PRO A 44 -8.80 6.23 12.85
N THR A 45 -8.50 5.51 13.94
CA THR A 45 -7.34 5.80 14.79
C THR A 45 -6.10 5.00 14.37
N THR A 46 -6.17 4.15 13.35
CA THR A 46 -4.99 3.46 12.81
C THR A 46 -4.04 4.47 12.18
N THR A 47 -2.78 4.44 12.58
CA THR A 47 -1.74 5.32 12.03
C THR A 47 -0.89 4.59 11.00
N ILE A 48 -0.20 5.35 10.13
CA ILE A 48 0.79 4.77 9.20
C ILE A 48 1.91 4.03 9.95
N GLN A 49 2.26 4.50 11.16
CA GLN A 49 3.24 3.83 12.01
C GLN A 49 2.76 2.44 12.47
N ASP A 50 1.48 2.29 12.79
CA ASP A 50 0.90 0.98 13.13
C ASP A 50 0.98 0.03 11.94
N LEU A 51 0.67 0.52 10.73
CA LEU A 51 0.76 -0.27 9.50
C LEU A 51 2.19 -0.69 9.20
N GLN A 52 3.14 0.24 9.30
CA GLN A 52 4.55 -0.03 9.11
C GLN A 52 5.06 -1.07 10.09
N LYS A 53 4.73 -0.92 11.39
CA LYS A 53 5.12 -1.88 12.42
C LYS A 53 4.56 -3.26 12.09
N ALA A 54 3.26 -3.35 11.79
CA ALA A 54 2.59 -4.61 11.47
C ALA A 54 3.20 -5.32 10.25
N LEU A 55 3.52 -4.57 9.19
CA LEU A 55 4.12 -5.11 7.97
C LEU A 55 5.58 -5.54 8.16
N LEU A 56 6.35 -4.81 8.97
CA LEU A 56 7.74 -5.17 9.26
C LEU A 56 7.87 -6.33 10.24
N SER A 57 6.95 -6.47 11.20
CA SER A 57 6.95 -7.58 12.16
C SER A 57 6.13 -8.78 11.71
N LEU A 58 5.35 -8.64 10.63
CA LEU A 58 4.32 -9.60 10.20
C LEU A 58 3.33 -9.94 11.33
N ASP A 59 3.07 -8.98 12.21
CA ASP A 59 2.12 -9.09 13.32
C ASP A 59 0.99 -8.06 13.13
N PHE A 60 -0.18 -8.57 12.76
CA PHE A 60 -1.36 -7.77 12.45
C PHE A 60 -2.36 -7.67 13.60
N SER A 61 -2.01 -8.14 14.81
CA SER A 61 -2.88 -8.09 15.99
C SER A 61 -3.38 -6.68 16.31
N ASN A 62 -2.56 -5.67 16.07
CA ASN A 62 -2.91 -4.27 16.29
C ASN A 62 -3.74 -3.64 15.16
N VAL A 63 -3.86 -4.33 14.01
CA VAL A 63 -4.68 -3.91 12.86
C VAL A 63 -5.81 -4.93 12.69
N TRP A 64 -6.71 -4.97 13.67
CA TRP A 64 -7.75 -6.01 13.75
C TRP A 64 -9.09 -5.60 13.13
N TYR A 65 -9.37 -4.30 13.06
CA TYR A 65 -10.65 -3.80 12.58
C TYR A 65 -10.63 -3.50 11.07
N CYS A 66 -11.62 -4.04 10.36
CA CYS A 66 -11.91 -3.69 8.97
C CYS A 66 -13.36 -3.18 8.84
N ARG A 67 -13.55 -2.11 8.06
CA ARG A 67 -14.88 -1.58 7.71
C ARG A 67 -15.60 -2.45 6.68
N VAL A 68 -14.84 -3.15 5.85
CA VAL A 68 -15.38 -3.99 4.77
C VAL A 68 -15.51 -5.42 5.29
N LYS A 69 -16.72 -5.96 5.18
CA LYS A 69 -17.00 -7.36 5.57
C LYS A 69 -16.42 -8.32 4.52
N GLY A 70 -15.98 -9.49 4.97
CA GLY A 70 -15.51 -10.56 4.09
C GLY A 70 -14.02 -10.49 3.75
N ILE A 71 -13.26 -9.54 4.31
CA ILE A 71 -11.81 -9.47 4.13
C ILE A 71 -11.12 -9.12 5.45
N ASN A 72 -9.99 -9.78 5.71
CA ASN A 72 -9.16 -9.47 6.88
C ASN A 72 -8.26 -8.25 6.59
N PRO A 73 -8.01 -7.37 7.58
CA PRO A 73 -7.18 -6.18 7.42
C PRO A 73 -5.80 -6.46 6.82
N TYR A 74 -5.14 -7.56 7.23
CA TYR A 74 -3.82 -7.90 6.71
C TYR A 74 -3.82 -8.14 5.19
N ARG A 75 -4.92 -8.69 4.62
CA ARG A 75 -5.05 -8.86 3.16
C ARG A 75 -5.10 -7.50 2.46
N ILE A 76 -5.82 -6.54 3.02
CA ILE A 76 -5.86 -5.15 2.50
C ILE A 76 -4.46 -4.53 2.53
N LEU A 77 -3.68 -4.75 3.60
CA LEU A 77 -2.30 -4.25 3.67
C LEU A 77 -1.39 -4.88 2.61
N ILE A 78 -1.51 -6.20 2.39
CA ILE A 78 -0.75 -6.92 1.35
C ILE A 78 -1.15 -6.43 -0.05
N ILE A 79 -2.44 -6.27 -0.32
CA ILE A 79 -2.95 -5.70 -1.59
C ILE A 79 -2.37 -4.30 -1.79
N THR A 80 -2.42 -3.46 -0.75
CA THR A 80 -1.90 -2.08 -0.80
C THR A 80 -0.40 -2.06 -1.10
N LEU A 81 0.40 -2.87 -0.40
CA LEU A 81 1.83 -3.00 -0.68
C LEU A 81 2.10 -3.43 -2.12
N SER A 82 1.34 -4.41 -2.62
CA SER A 82 1.48 -4.93 -3.98
C SER A 82 1.18 -3.84 -5.02
N GLN A 83 0.14 -3.05 -4.81
CA GLN A 83 -0.22 -1.94 -5.72
C GLN A 83 0.80 -0.79 -5.66
N LEU A 84 1.31 -0.45 -4.48
CA LEU A 84 2.38 0.54 -4.32
C LEU A 84 3.67 0.11 -5.01
N TRP A 85 4.04 -1.17 -4.86
CA TRP A 85 5.20 -1.75 -5.53
C TRP A 85 5.04 -1.74 -7.05
N LEU A 86 3.89 -2.16 -7.55
CA LEU A 86 3.57 -2.14 -8.99
C LEU A 86 3.66 -0.72 -9.56
N ALA A 87 3.05 0.27 -8.88
CA ALA A 87 3.11 1.66 -9.29
C ALA A 87 4.55 2.20 -9.30
N HIS A 88 5.36 1.82 -8.30
CA HIS A 88 6.77 2.19 -8.26
C HIS A 88 7.59 1.57 -9.40
N MET A 89 7.33 0.30 -9.73
CA MET A 89 8.00 -0.35 -10.86
C MET A 89 7.64 0.28 -12.21
N ARG A 90 6.35 0.61 -12.42
CA ARG A 90 5.91 1.37 -13.60
C ARG A 90 6.54 2.76 -13.67
N PHE A 91 6.78 3.40 -12.53
CA PHE A 91 7.51 4.66 -12.49
C PHE A 91 8.97 4.49 -12.92
N ILE A 92 9.67 3.47 -12.42
CA ILE A 92 11.08 3.23 -12.77
C ILE A 92 11.23 2.92 -14.26
N TYR A 93 10.47 1.93 -14.75
CA TYR A 93 10.66 1.34 -16.09
C TYR A 93 9.86 2.06 -17.18
N ASP A 94 8.61 2.42 -16.90
CA ASP A 94 7.69 2.98 -17.90
C ASP A 94 7.53 4.50 -17.77
N LYS A 95 8.21 5.13 -16.80
CA LYS A 95 8.09 6.56 -16.47
C LYS A 95 6.66 7.01 -16.17
N THR A 96 5.81 6.07 -15.75
CA THR A 96 4.42 6.38 -15.38
C THR A 96 4.40 7.10 -14.03
N PRO A 97 3.80 8.30 -13.93
CA PRO A 97 3.71 9.02 -12.66
C PRO A 97 2.98 8.22 -11.57
N VAL A 98 3.42 8.36 -10.32
CA VAL A 98 2.74 7.75 -9.17
C VAL A 98 1.47 8.53 -8.85
N ASP A 99 0.32 8.03 -9.32
CA ASP A 99 -0.99 8.61 -9.04
C ASP A 99 -1.73 7.83 -7.94
N HIS A 100 -1.82 8.47 -6.76
CA HIS A 100 -2.52 7.93 -5.60
C HIS A 100 -4.01 7.58 -5.87
N THR A 101 -4.70 8.31 -6.75
CA THR A 101 -6.12 8.06 -7.03
C THR A 101 -6.33 6.78 -7.82
N ALA A 102 -5.51 6.58 -8.86
CA ALA A 102 -5.49 5.35 -9.66
C ALA A 102 -5.07 4.13 -8.83
N ILE A 103 -4.09 4.30 -7.93
CA ILE A 103 -3.66 3.24 -7.00
C ILE A 103 -4.81 2.86 -6.05
N LEU A 104 -5.49 3.83 -5.43
CA LEU A 104 -6.64 3.56 -4.55
C LEU A 104 -7.78 2.86 -5.29
N ALA A 105 -8.09 3.27 -6.52
CA ALA A 105 -9.08 2.59 -7.35
C ALA A 105 -8.69 1.13 -7.64
N SER A 106 -7.40 0.88 -7.90
CA SER A 106 -6.88 -0.48 -8.09
C SER A 106 -6.99 -1.32 -6.81
N ILE A 107 -6.67 -0.74 -5.65
CA ILE A 107 -6.82 -1.41 -4.34
C ILE A 107 -8.28 -1.81 -4.10
N ARG A 108 -9.24 -0.91 -4.32
CA ARG A 108 -10.67 -1.21 -4.20
C ARG A 108 -11.08 -2.42 -5.04
N ASN A 109 -10.69 -2.43 -6.31
CA ASN A 109 -11.04 -3.51 -7.23
C ASN A 109 -10.44 -4.85 -6.75
N ASN A 110 -9.17 -4.86 -6.32
CA ASN A 110 -8.52 -6.07 -5.83
C ASN A 110 -9.15 -6.58 -4.52
N VAL A 111 -9.55 -5.67 -3.62
CA VAL A 111 -10.25 -6.03 -2.38
C VAL A 111 -11.60 -6.69 -2.70
N LEU A 112 -12.39 -6.09 -3.59
CA LEU A 112 -13.68 -6.65 -4.02
C LEU A 112 -13.52 -8.01 -4.68
N GLN A 113 -12.54 -8.15 -5.58
CA GLN A 113 -12.23 -9.41 -6.23
C GLN A 113 -11.82 -10.49 -5.22
N THR A 114 -10.98 -10.17 -4.24
CA THR A 114 -10.56 -11.13 -3.20
C THR A 114 -11.75 -11.61 -2.38
N ILE A 115 -12.71 -10.73 -2.06
CA ILE A 115 -13.92 -11.10 -1.32
C ILE A 115 -14.79 -12.05 -2.14
N ASP A 116 -14.97 -11.76 -3.44
CA ASP A 116 -15.76 -12.59 -4.35
C ASP A 116 -15.14 -13.99 -4.53
N GLU A 117 -13.82 -14.06 -4.70
CA GLU A 117 -13.06 -15.32 -4.79
C GLU A 117 -13.21 -16.15 -3.50
N ASP A 118 -13.02 -15.55 -2.32
CA ASP A 118 -13.17 -16.23 -1.04
C ASP A 118 -14.61 -16.77 -0.85
N GLN A 119 -15.63 -16.02 -1.29
CA GLN A 119 -17.03 -16.47 -1.24
C GLN A 119 -17.26 -17.68 -2.15
N CYS A 120 -16.77 -17.64 -3.39
CA CYS A 120 -16.88 -18.76 -4.34
C CYS A 120 -16.22 -20.04 -3.77
N HIS A 121 -15.03 -19.90 -3.17
CA HIS A 121 -14.32 -21.01 -2.56
C HIS A 121 -15.00 -21.58 -1.30
N SER A 122 -15.78 -20.77 -0.58
CA SER A 122 -16.53 -21.25 0.59
C SER A 122 -17.77 -22.11 0.26
N LEU A 123 -18.18 -22.12 -1.01
CA LEU A 123 -19.33 -22.87 -1.51
C LEU A 123 -18.97 -24.26 -2.09
N LEU A 124 -17.68 -24.57 -2.20
CA LEU A 124 -17.11 -25.84 -2.69
C LEU A 124 -16.70 -26.75 -1.53
#